data_AF-A0A936MMR0-F1
#
_entry.id   AF-A0A936MMR0-F1
#
_cell.length_a   1.000
_cell.length_b   1.000
_cell.length_c   1.000
_cell.angle_alpha   90.00
_cell.angle_beta   90.00
_cell.angle_gamma   90.00
#
_symmetry.space_group_name_H-M   'P 1'
#
loop_
_entity.id
_entity.type
_entity.pdbx_description
1 polymer ?
#
loop_
_entity_poly.entity_id
_entity_poly.type
_entity_poly.pdbx_seq_one_letter_code
_entity_poly.pdbx_strand_id
1 'polypeptide(L)'
;MPNQPPFETTDAELAFQHFAPLVAAIPETELDAWNADPEIVRVNARRAVDAVSPHWAKIEQALPMVSIPKLIEIPPLALALSFAAGRVFVPASPQEIRARQADLRPARQLALRQLEIFAELGMVSPDRVRNIRADKGQVDEAQDAVAIVALFRENAAAWQNKHPFSEAYLAKLADDGNWLLAQLLPKGAKPDKTVRSAEALVRDQLWTELNRRYDDLYKAGVEIWGRRKVDSFLPSLYARQYTKSNAGEEQPVG
;
A
#
# COMPACT_ATOMS: atom_id res chain seq x y z
N MET A 1 13.57 38.07 0.45
CA MET A 1 12.21 37.51 0.24
C MET A 1 11.45 37.75 1.53
N PRO A 2 10.24 38.34 1.52
CA PRO A 2 9.43 38.42 2.73
C PRO A 2 9.21 37.00 3.27
N ASN A 3 9.35 36.85 4.59
CA ASN A 3 9.30 35.58 5.31
C ASN A 3 7.87 35.04 5.24
N GLN A 4 7.55 34.27 4.19
CA GLN A 4 6.25 33.64 4.07
C GLN A 4 6.07 32.69 5.26
N PRO A 5 4.92 32.71 5.95
CA PRO A 5 4.68 31.79 7.06
C PRO A 5 4.83 30.35 6.58
N PRO A 6 5.34 29.44 7.42
CA PRO A 6 5.46 28.03 7.07
C PRO A 6 4.09 27.49 6.66
N PHE A 7 4.08 26.61 5.65
CA PHE A 7 2.86 25.95 5.23
C PHE A 7 2.41 24.92 6.28
N GLU A 8 1.18 25.05 6.76
CA GLU A 8 0.57 24.12 7.71
C GLU A 8 -0.80 23.67 7.21
N THR A 9 -1.08 22.38 7.30
CA THR A 9 -2.40 21.82 6.99
C THR A 9 -2.55 20.44 7.61
N THR A 10 -3.80 20.01 7.79
CA THR A 10 -4.17 18.62 8.13
C THR A 10 -4.86 17.91 6.96
N ASP A 11 -5.03 18.59 5.82
CA ASP A 11 -5.59 18.05 4.59
C ASP A 11 -4.47 17.47 3.71
N ALA A 12 -4.54 16.17 3.44
CA ALA A 12 -3.50 15.44 2.74
C ALA A 12 -3.43 15.77 1.24
N GLU A 13 -4.57 16.08 0.63
CA GLU A 13 -4.62 16.49 -0.77
C GLU A 13 -4.04 17.89 -0.94
N LEU A 14 -4.43 18.84 -0.07
CA LEU A 14 -3.85 20.19 -0.09
C LEU A 14 -2.35 20.18 0.17
N ALA A 15 -1.88 19.34 1.11
CA ALA A 15 -0.46 19.16 1.35
C ALA A 15 0.26 18.64 0.09
N PHE A 16 -0.31 17.63 -0.58
CA PHE A 16 0.24 17.10 -1.81
C PHE A 16 0.30 18.15 -2.93
N GLN A 17 -0.77 18.91 -3.15
CA GLN A 17 -0.82 19.98 -4.14
C GLN A 17 0.24 21.07 -3.87
N HIS A 18 0.55 21.34 -2.60
CA HIS A 18 1.60 22.28 -2.22
C HIS A 18 3.01 21.75 -2.49
N PHE A 19 3.33 20.54 -2.03
CA PHE A 19 4.72 20.02 -2.06
C PHE A 19 5.12 19.34 -3.36
N ALA A 20 4.19 18.69 -4.08
CA ALA A 20 4.49 17.99 -5.34
C ALA A 20 5.25 18.87 -6.37
N PRO A 21 4.84 20.12 -6.68
CA PRO A 21 5.60 20.96 -7.61
C PRO A 21 6.97 21.38 -7.07
N LEU A 22 7.16 21.45 -5.75
CA LEU A 22 8.43 21.85 -5.12
C LEU A 22 9.48 20.74 -5.21
N VAL A 23 9.06 19.47 -5.11
CA VAL A 23 9.96 18.32 -5.15
C VAL A 23 10.15 17.76 -6.56
N ALA A 24 9.34 18.18 -7.53
CA ALA A 24 9.42 17.75 -8.93
C ALA A 24 10.79 18.01 -9.58
N ALA A 25 11.54 18.99 -9.06
CA ALA A 25 12.88 19.35 -9.54
C ALA A 25 13.99 18.39 -9.07
N ILE A 26 13.72 17.49 -8.11
CA ILE A 26 14.72 16.55 -7.61
C ILE A 26 14.99 15.47 -8.69
N PRO A 27 16.23 15.34 -9.19
CA PRO A 27 16.54 14.40 -10.25
C PRO A 27 16.48 12.95 -9.75
N GLU A 28 16.15 12.01 -10.65
CA GLU A 28 16.02 10.58 -10.32
C GLU A 28 17.28 9.96 -9.70
N THR A 29 18.45 10.50 -10.03
CA THR A 29 19.75 10.05 -9.52
C THR A 29 19.98 10.39 -8.05
N GLU A 30 19.19 11.30 -7.48
CA GLU A 30 19.28 11.74 -6.09
C GLU A 30 18.18 11.13 -5.20
N LEU A 31 17.33 10.25 -5.76
CA LEU A 31 16.19 9.73 -5.02
C LEU A 31 16.59 8.63 -4.05
N ASP A 32 16.12 8.78 -2.83
CA ASP A 32 16.12 7.72 -1.84
C ASP A 32 15.08 6.66 -2.21
N ALA A 33 15.42 5.39 -2.00
CA ALA A 33 14.46 4.30 -2.19
C ALA A 33 13.34 4.38 -1.14
N TRP A 34 12.09 4.38 -1.59
CA TRP A 34 10.94 4.23 -0.70
C TRP A 34 10.84 2.81 -0.15
N ASN A 35 10.98 2.66 1.17
CA ASN A 35 10.93 1.37 1.88
C ASN A 35 10.21 1.47 3.24
N ALA A 36 9.37 2.50 3.41
CA ALA A 36 8.71 2.81 4.67
C ALA A 36 7.19 2.61 4.62
N ASP A 37 6.59 2.59 5.81
CA ASP A 37 5.15 2.64 5.99
C ASP A 37 4.71 4.11 6.11
N PRO A 38 3.84 4.62 5.21
CA PRO A 38 3.54 6.05 5.14
C PRO A 38 2.86 6.59 6.41
N GLU A 39 2.05 5.78 7.08
CA GLU A 39 1.37 6.20 8.31
C GLU A 39 2.32 6.25 9.50
N ILE A 40 3.26 5.32 9.57
CA ILE A 40 4.32 5.34 10.59
C ILE A 40 5.21 6.57 10.42
N VAL A 41 5.61 6.85 9.18
CA VAL A 41 6.39 8.05 8.83
C VAL A 41 5.64 9.31 9.26
N ARG A 42 4.36 9.44 8.93
CA ARG A 42 3.52 10.60 9.31
C ARG A 42 3.47 10.82 10.81
N VAL A 43 3.22 9.77 11.59
CA VAL A 43 3.15 9.84 13.06
C VAL A 43 4.51 10.21 13.66
N ASN A 44 5.58 9.58 13.20
CA ASN A 44 6.93 9.83 13.72
C ASN A 44 7.42 11.24 13.36
N ALA A 45 7.19 11.71 12.13
CA ALA A 45 7.49 13.06 11.69
C ALA A 45 6.80 14.12 12.57
N ARG A 46 5.51 13.93 12.86
CA ARG A 46 4.76 14.82 13.76
C ARG A 46 5.33 14.83 15.17
N ARG A 47 5.55 13.66 15.78
CA ARG A 47 6.11 13.53 17.14
C ARG A 47 7.48 14.20 17.26
N ALA A 48 8.32 14.01 16.25
CA ALA A 48 9.66 14.60 16.20
C ALA A 48 9.60 16.13 16.20
N VAL A 49 8.75 16.72 15.36
CA VAL A 49 8.57 18.18 15.29
C VAL A 49 7.96 18.72 16.58
N ASP A 50 6.94 18.05 17.12
CA ASP A 50 6.32 18.42 18.39
C ASP A 50 7.35 18.44 19.53
N ALA A 51 8.25 17.45 19.58
CA ALA A 51 9.31 17.37 20.59
C ALA A 51 10.33 18.51 20.51
N VAL A 52 10.65 18.97 19.30
CA VAL A 52 11.65 20.04 19.08
C VAL A 52 11.01 21.44 19.19
N SER A 53 9.70 21.56 18.95
CA SER A 53 8.99 22.84 18.91
C SER A 53 9.16 23.78 20.10
N PRO A 54 9.28 23.32 21.36
CA PRO A 54 9.53 24.21 22.50
C PRO A 54 10.91 24.89 22.46
N HIS A 55 11.78 24.48 21.54
CA HIS A 55 13.18 24.88 21.48
C HIS A 55 13.54 25.70 20.22
N TRP A 56 12.56 26.16 19.43
CA TRP A 56 12.80 26.95 18.22
C TRP A 56 13.73 28.15 18.42
N ALA A 57 13.50 28.95 19.46
CA ALA A 57 14.36 30.10 19.75
C ALA A 57 15.83 29.70 20.03
N LYS A 58 16.05 28.56 20.68
CA LYS A 58 17.40 28.05 20.93
C LYS A 58 18.06 27.58 19.63
N ILE A 59 17.29 26.90 18.78
CA ILE A 59 17.78 26.41 17.48
C ILE A 59 18.12 27.58 16.56
N GLU A 60 17.28 28.61 16.51
CA GLU A 60 17.53 29.81 15.69
C GLU A 60 18.87 30.47 16.03
N GLN A 61 19.19 30.53 17.33
CA GLN A 61 20.44 31.10 17.83
C GLN A 61 21.65 30.19 17.56
N ALA A 62 21.51 28.88 17.79
CA ALA A 62 22.63 27.94 17.71
C ALA A 62 22.93 27.45 16.28
N LEU A 63 21.90 27.35 15.44
CA LEU A 63 21.94 26.79 14.10
C LEU A 63 21.29 27.74 13.09
N PRO A 64 21.86 28.93 12.84
CA PRO A 64 21.23 29.97 12.01
C PRO A 64 21.05 29.56 10.53
N MET A 65 21.75 28.51 10.07
CA MET A 65 21.62 27.97 8.73
C MET A 65 20.47 26.97 8.59
N VAL A 66 19.93 26.46 9.71
CA VAL A 66 18.77 25.55 9.69
C VAL A 66 17.49 26.37 9.58
N SER A 67 16.71 26.11 8.55
CA SER A 67 15.45 26.82 8.31
C SER A 67 14.33 26.28 9.19
N ILE A 68 14.00 27.00 10.27
CA ILE A 68 12.86 26.67 11.15
C ILE A 68 11.54 26.52 10.37
N PRO A 69 11.19 27.42 9.42
CA PRO A 69 9.99 27.23 8.61
C PRO A 69 9.94 25.88 7.89
N LYS A 70 11.06 25.41 7.33
CA LYS A 70 11.12 24.08 6.70
C LYS A 70 10.95 22.93 7.69
N LEU A 71 11.40 23.09 8.94
CA LEU A 71 11.19 22.10 10.00
C LEU A 71 9.72 22.04 10.43
N ILE A 72 9.06 23.20 10.52
CA ILE A 72 7.62 23.29 10.83
C ILE A 72 6.78 22.60 9.74
N GLU A 73 7.23 22.66 8.49
CA GLU A 73 6.59 22.02 7.33
C GLU A 73 6.77 20.49 7.23
N ILE A 74 7.58 19.87 8.10
CA ILE A 74 7.82 18.41 8.07
C ILE A 74 6.51 17.61 8.23
N PRO A 75 5.57 17.92 9.15
CA PRO A 75 4.34 17.16 9.29
C PRO A 75 3.41 17.23 8.07
N PRO A 76 3.10 18.40 7.46
CA PRO A 76 2.32 18.42 6.23
C PRO A 76 3.07 17.81 5.04
N LEU A 77 4.41 17.88 4.98
CA LEU A 77 5.18 17.14 3.96
C LEU A 77 5.03 15.61 4.11
N ALA A 78 5.07 15.10 5.34
CA ALA A 78 4.81 13.68 5.59
C ALA A 78 3.36 13.27 5.28
N LEU A 79 2.40 14.20 5.42
CA LEU A 79 1.02 14.01 5.02
C LEU A 79 0.86 13.94 3.49
N ALA A 80 1.54 14.83 2.76
CA ALA A 80 1.62 14.79 1.28
C ALA A 80 2.20 13.47 0.78
N LEU A 81 3.25 12.98 1.44
CA LEU A 81 3.87 11.69 1.14
C LEU A 81 2.89 10.53 1.37
N SER A 82 2.10 10.53 2.45
CA SER A 82 1.08 9.49 2.67
C SER A 82 0.02 9.49 1.56
N PHE A 83 -0.45 10.68 1.15
CA PHE A 83 -1.36 10.82 0.02
C PHE A 83 -0.76 10.29 -1.29
N ALA A 84 0.50 10.64 -1.58
CA ALA A 84 1.21 10.16 -2.76
C ALA A 84 1.39 8.64 -2.75
N ALA A 85 1.79 8.07 -1.60
CA ALA A 85 1.96 6.63 -1.44
C ALA A 85 0.66 5.86 -1.71
N GLY A 86 -0.48 6.38 -1.28
CA GLY A 86 -1.80 5.79 -1.56
C GLY A 86 -2.22 5.82 -3.03
N ARG A 87 -1.60 6.66 -3.87
CA ARG A 87 -1.88 6.75 -5.32
C ARG A 87 -1.01 5.81 -6.16
N VAL A 88 0.06 5.25 -5.59
CA VAL A 88 0.94 4.34 -6.32
C VAL A 88 0.28 2.97 -6.41
N PHE A 89 0.01 2.52 -7.64
CA PHE A 89 -0.36 1.13 -7.87
C PHE A 89 0.82 0.23 -7.52
N VAL A 90 0.64 -0.63 -6.50
CA VAL A 90 1.60 -1.66 -6.15
C VAL A 90 1.13 -2.98 -6.78
N PRO A 91 1.80 -3.50 -7.81
CA PRO A 91 1.45 -4.81 -8.34
C PRO A 91 1.66 -5.87 -7.24
N ALA A 92 0.74 -6.82 -7.15
CA ALA A 92 0.86 -7.92 -6.19
C ALA A 92 2.15 -8.70 -6.42
N SER A 93 2.79 -9.10 -5.33
CA SER A 93 3.98 -9.93 -5.39
C SER A 93 3.69 -11.29 -6.02
N PRO A 94 4.69 -11.96 -6.62
CA PRO A 94 4.52 -13.32 -7.12
C PRO A 94 4.03 -14.33 -6.07
N GLN A 95 4.30 -14.06 -4.78
CA GLN A 95 3.84 -14.90 -3.68
C GLN A 95 2.35 -14.68 -3.39
N GLU A 96 1.87 -13.44 -3.36
CA GLU A 96 0.45 -13.12 -3.20
C GLU A 96 -0.38 -13.67 -4.36
N ILE A 97 0.11 -13.51 -5.60
CA ILE A 97 -0.53 -14.09 -6.79
C ILE A 97 -0.64 -15.62 -6.65
N ARG A 98 0.45 -16.30 -6.25
CA ARG A 98 0.43 -17.76 -6.04
C ARG A 98 -0.50 -18.20 -4.93
N ALA A 99 -0.53 -17.46 -3.82
CA ALA A 99 -1.43 -17.76 -2.71
C ALA A 99 -2.90 -17.65 -3.16
N ARG A 100 -3.25 -16.58 -3.87
CA ARG A 100 -4.61 -16.41 -4.40
C ARG A 100 -4.97 -17.47 -5.44
N GLN A 101 -4.05 -17.87 -6.31
CA GLN A 101 -4.25 -18.99 -7.24
C GLN A 101 -4.46 -20.31 -6.49
N ALA A 102 -3.71 -20.57 -5.42
CA ALA A 102 -3.88 -21.78 -4.61
C ALA A 102 -5.26 -21.86 -3.98
N ASP A 103 -5.84 -20.74 -3.55
CA ASP A 103 -7.20 -20.67 -3.02
C ASP A 103 -8.27 -20.78 -4.12
N LEU A 104 -8.03 -20.22 -5.30
CA LEU A 104 -8.95 -20.22 -6.44
C LEU A 104 -9.14 -21.64 -7.01
N ARG A 105 -8.06 -22.40 -7.19
CA ARG A 105 -8.05 -23.67 -7.94
C ARG A 105 -9.03 -24.71 -7.42
N PRO A 106 -9.07 -25.04 -6.12
CA PRO A 106 -10.03 -26.00 -5.60
C PRO A 106 -11.46 -25.54 -5.85
N ALA A 107 -11.72 -24.25 -5.64
CA ALA A 107 -13.04 -23.69 -5.79
C ALA A 107 -13.54 -23.72 -7.24
N ARG A 108 -12.67 -23.33 -8.17
CA ARG A 108 -12.88 -23.45 -9.63
C ARG A 108 -13.15 -24.89 -10.04
N GLN A 109 -12.34 -25.85 -9.58
CA GLN A 109 -12.50 -27.26 -9.97
C GLN A 109 -13.86 -27.84 -9.54
N LEU A 110 -14.29 -27.58 -8.31
CA LEU A 110 -15.59 -28.05 -7.82
C LEU A 110 -16.75 -27.46 -8.62
N ALA A 111 -16.72 -26.14 -8.84
CA ALA A 111 -17.77 -25.47 -9.58
C ALA A 111 -17.82 -25.90 -11.05
N LEU A 112 -16.66 -26.12 -11.69
CA LEU A 112 -16.59 -26.62 -13.06
C LEU A 112 -17.14 -28.05 -13.19
N ARG A 113 -16.84 -28.96 -12.25
CA ARG A 113 -17.41 -30.32 -12.23
C ARG A 113 -18.94 -30.28 -12.10
N GLN A 114 -19.48 -29.36 -11.32
CA GLN A 114 -20.93 -29.19 -11.23
C GLN A 114 -21.54 -28.73 -12.56
N LEU A 115 -20.87 -27.82 -13.27
CA LEU A 115 -21.31 -27.40 -14.60
C LEU A 115 -21.24 -28.54 -15.62
N GLU A 116 -20.27 -29.45 -15.50
CA GLU A 116 -20.20 -30.67 -16.32
C GLU A 116 -21.39 -31.60 -16.06
N ILE A 117 -21.74 -31.83 -14.80
CA ILE A 117 -22.96 -32.58 -14.43
C ILE A 117 -24.21 -31.89 -15.00
N PHE A 118 -24.32 -30.56 -14.89
CA PHE A 118 -25.43 -29.83 -15.50
C PHE A 118 -25.44 -29.95 -17.03
N ALA A 119 -24.28 -30.03 -17.69
CA ALA A 119 -24.20 -30.22 -19.13
C ALA A 119 -24.68 -31.62 -19.54
N GLU A 120 -24.27 -32.65 -18.81
CA GLU A 120 -24.73 -34.04 -19.02
C GLU A 120 -26.24 -34.20 -18.83
N LEU A 121 -26.82 -33.43 -17.90
CA LEU A 121 -28.26 -33.37 -17.66
C LEU A 121 -29.01 -32.45 -18.63
N GLY A 122 -28.33 -31.83 -19.62
CA GLY A 122 -28.93 -30.93 -20.60
C GLY A 122 -29.36 -29.57 -20.04
N MET A 123 -28.88 -29.17 -18.86
CA MET A 123 -29.23 -27.92 -18.17
C MET A 123 -28.34 -26.73 -18.58
N VAL A 124 -27.19 -26.99 -19.19
CA VAL A 124 -26.29 -25.98 -19.76
C VAL A 124 -25.63 -26.52 -21.02
N SER A 125 -25.24 -25.65 -21.95
CA SER A 125 -24.55 -26.06 -23.17
C SER A 125 -23.21 -26.75 -22.84
N PRO A 126 -22.98 -28.00 -23.31
CA PRO A 126 -21.70 -28.68 -23.14
C PRO A 126 -20.54 -27.93 -23.79
N ASP A 127 -20.79 -27.19 -24.87
CA ASP A 127 -19.76 -26.39 -25.55
C ASP A 127 -19.32 -25.19 -24.71
N ARG A 128 -20.26 -24.52 -24.01
CA ARG A 128 -19.90 -23.43 -23.07
C ARG A 128 -19.01 -23.96 -21.94
N VAL A 129 -19.32 -25.13 -21.38
CA VAL A 129 -18.52 -25.74 -20.31
C VAL A 129 -17.15 -26.20 -20.82
N ARG A 130 -17.09 -26.80 -22.01
CA ARG A 130 -15.82 -27.18 -22.65
C ARG A 130 -14.90 -25.99 -22.93
N ASN A 131 -15.46 -24.86 -23.35
CA ASN A 131 -14.69 -23.64 -23.60
C ASN A 131 -14.05 -23.10 -22.32
N ILE A 132 -14.77 -23.12 -21.21
CA ILE A 132 -14.22 -22.77 -19.87
C ILE A 132 -13.15 -23.78 -19.45
N ARG A 133 -13.30 -25.06 -19.78
CA ARG A 133 -12.30 -26.08 -19.40
C ARG A 133 -11.00 -26.02 -20.23
N ALA A 134 -11.00 -25.33 -21.36
CA ALA A 134 -9.91 -25.39 -22.34
C ALA A 134 -8.55 -24.81 -21.87
N ASP A 135 -8.46 -24.36 -20.61
CA ASP A 135 -7.31 -23.92 -19.80
C ASP A 135 -5.95 -23.90 -20.52
N LYS A 136 -5.46 -22.69 -20.83
CA LYS A 136 -4.18 -22.48 -21.52
C LYS A 136 -3.22 -21.62 -20.70
N GLY A 137 -3.48 -21.38 -19.41
CA GLY A 137 -2.56 -20.66 -18.52
C GLY A 137 -3.22 -19.88 -17.39
N GLN A 138 -2.40 -19.12 -16.63
CA GLN A 138 -2.83 -18.42 -15.41
C GLN A 138 -3.94 -17.38 -15.63
N VAL A 139 -3.93 -16.68 -16.77
CA VAL A 139 -4.99 -15.70 -17.10
C VAL A 139 -6.30 -16.42 -17.40
N ASP A 140 -6.25 -17.54 -18.14
CA ASP A 140 -7.43 -18.34 -18.44
C ASP A 140 -8.04 -18.92 -17.16
N GLU A 141 -7.21 -19.37 -16.22
CA GLU A 141 -7.65 -19.85 -14.91
C GLU A 141 -8.50 -18.81 -14.15
N ALA A 142 -8.10 -17.54 -14.22
CA ALA A 142 -8.83 -16.43 -13.61
C ALA A 142 -10.10 -16.05 -14.39
N GLN A 143 -10.05 -16.07 -15.74
CA GLN A 143 -11.21 -15.86 -16.59
C GLN A 143 -12.27 -16.94 -16.38
N ASP A 144 -11.85 -18.19 -16.21
CA ASP A 144 -12.74 -19.32 -15.97
C ASP A 144 -13.51 -19.15 -14.66
N ALA A 145 -12.86 -18.70 -13.59
CA ALA A 145 -13.55 -18.43 -12.33
C ALA A 145 -14.68 -17.40 -12.51
N VAL A 146 -14.43 -16.33 -13.26
CA VAL A 146 -15.44 -15.32 -13.58
C VAL A 146 -16.55 -15.90 -14.47
N ALA A 147 -16.20 -16.67 -15.49
CA ALA A 147 -17.14 -17.29 -16.43
C ALA A 147 -18.04 -18.34 -15.76
N ILE A 148 -17.49 -19.14 -14.85
CA ILE A 148 -18.23 -20.11 -14.03
C ILE A 148 -19.27 -19.37 -13.19
N VAL A 149 -18.87 -18.33 -12.45
CA VAL A 149 -19.81 -17.58 -11.60
C VAL A 149 -20.87 -16.88 -12.43
N ALA A 150 -20.50 -16.34 -13.60
CA ALA A 150 -21.47 -15.77 -14.53
C ALA A 150 -22.53 -16.80 -14.96
N LEU A 151 -22.15 -18.04 -15.29
CA LEU A 151 -23.11 -19.11 -15.60
C LEU A 151 -24.07 -19.42 -14.44
N PHE A 152 -23.56 -19.49 -13.20
CA PHE A 152 -24.42 -19.68 -12.03
C PHE A 152 -25.40 -18.52 -11.84
N ARG A 153 -24.95 -17.28 -12.05
CA ARG A 153 -25.80 -16.08 -11.93
C ARG A 153 -26.85 -15.99 -13.05
N GLU A 154 -26.46 -16.24 -14.30
CA GLU A 154 -27.35 -16.30 -15.46
C GLU A 154 -28.51 -17.29 -15.24
N ASN A 155 -28.24 -18.40 -14.56
CA ASN A 155 -29.19 -19.51 -14.38
C ASN A 155 -29.68 -19.66 -12.93
N ALA A 156 -29.49 -18.65 -12.07
CA ALA A 156 -29.73 -18.76 -10.63
C ALA A 156 -31.14 -19.25 -10.28
N ALA A 157 -32.15 -18.75 -10.99
CA ALA A 157 -33.54 -19.18 -10.80
C ALA A 157 -33.78 -20.65 -11.20
N ALA A 158 -33.19 -21.10 -12.32
CA ALA A 158 -33.37 -22.46 -12.83
C ALA A 158 -32.58 -23.52 -12.03
N TRP A 159 -31.48 -23.10 -11.40
CA TRP A 159 -30.56 -23.97 -10.65
C TRP A 159 -30.70 -23.88 -9.14
N GLN A 160 -31.70 -23.13 -8.65
CA GLN A 160 -31.98 -23.01 -7.24
C GLN A 160 -32.12 -24.41 -6.59
N ASN A 161 -31.38 -24.62 -5.51
CA ASN A 161 -31.30 -25.89 -4.76
C ASN A 161 -30.78 -27.11 -5.57
N LYS A 162 -30.13 -26.90 -6.72
CA LYS A 162 -29.55 -27.98 -7.55
C LYS A 162 -28.02 -28.07 -7.46
N HIS A 163 -27.38 -27.21 -6.69
CA HIS A 163 -25.95 -27.22 -6.42
C HIS A 163 -25.66 -26.91 -4.94
N PRO A 164 -24.50 -27.30 -4.41
CA PRO A 164 -24.16 -27.09 -3.00
C PRO A 164 -23.54 -25.71 -2.71
N PHE A 165 -23.24 -24.90 -3.75
CA PHE A 165 -22.54 -23.63 -3.57
C PHE A 165 -23.44 -22.53 -2.99
N SER A 166 -22.97 -21.85 -1.96
CA SER A 166 -23.61 -20.65 -1.41
C SER A 166 -23.27 -19.40 -2.23
N GLU A 167 -24.05 -18.32 -2.05
CA GLU A 167 -23.73 -17.03 -2.68
C GLU A 167 -22.36 -16.51 -2.24
N ALA A 168 -22.00 -16.67 -0.96
CA ALA A 168 -20.69 -16.28 -0.44
C ALA A 168 -19.54 -17.04 -1.11
N TYR A 169 -19.75 -18.32 -1.44
CA TYR A 169 -18.77 -19.12 -2.17
C TYR A 169 -18.57 -18.62 -3.59
N LEU A 170 -19.67 -18.35 -4.31
CA LEU A 170 -19.63 -17.83 -5.68
C LEU A 170 -19.07 -16.39 -5.73
N ALA A 171 -19.40 -15.56 -4.74
CA ALA A 171 -18.85 -14.21 -4.60
C ALA A 171 -17.33 -14.27 -4.40
N LYS A 172 -16.83 -15.09 -3.46
CA LYS A 172 -15.39 -15.26 -3.26
C LYS A 172 -14.67 -15.74 -4.53
N LEU A 173 -15.25 -16.69 -5.25
CA LEU A 173 -14.68 -17.20 -6.50
C LEU A 173 -14.58 -16.09 -7.57
N ALA A 174 -15.61 -15.24 -7.69
CA ALA A 174 -15.58 -14.09 -8.59
C ALA A 174 -14.57 -13.03 -8.14
N ASP A 175 -14.48 -12.74 -6.84
CA ASP A 175 -13.54 -11.77 -6.28
C ASP A 175 -12.10 -12.19 -6.54
N ASP A 176 -11.78 -13.46 -6.28
CA ASP A 176 -10.45 -14.02 -6.52
C ASP A 176 -10.10 -14.02 -8.02
N GLY A 177 -11.05 -14.38 -8.89
CA GLY A 177 -10.87 -14.35 -10.34
C GLY A 177 -10.64 -12.94 -10.88
N ASN A 178 -11.48 -11.98 -10.49
CA ASN A 178 -11.35 -10.58 -10.92
C ASN A 178 -10.07 -9.94 -10.38
N TRP A 179 -9.70 -10.23 -9.14
CA TRP A 179 -8.44 -9.75 -8.58
C TRP A 179 -7.25 -10.31 -9.36
N LEU A 180 -7.24 -11.60 -9.67
CA LEU A 180 -6.17 -12.21 -10.46
C LEU A 180 -6.11 -11.63 -11.88
N LEU A 181 -7.25 -11.35 -12.52
CA LEU A 181 -7.26 -10.69 -13.83
C LEU A 181 -6.66 -9.29 -13.81
N ALA A 182 -6.85 -8.54 -12.72
CA ALA A 182 -6.26 -7.22 -12.54
C ALA A 182 -4.73 -7.28 -12.31
N GLN A 183 -4.21 -8.40 -11.79
CA GLN A 183 -2.79 -8.56 -11.44
C GLN A 183 -1.98 -9.32 -12.50
N LEU A 184 -2.60 -10.22 -13.27
CA LEU A 184 -1.91 -11.07 -14.23
C LEU A 184 -1.74 -10.37 -15.59
N LEU A 185 -0.50 -10.39 -16.09
CA LEU A 185 -0.22 -9.97 -17.46
C LEU A 185 -0.56 -11.11 -18.45
N PRO A 186 -1.15 -10.80 -19.62
CA PRO A 186 -1.38 -11.79 -20.66
C PRO A 186 -0.06 -12.40 -21.17
N LYS A 187 -0.09 -13.67 -21.59
CA LYS A 187 1.09 -14.40 -22.09
C LYS A 187 1.80 -13.59 -23.18
N GLY A 188 3.10 -13.35 -22.99
CA GLY A 188 3.94 -12.64 -23.95
C GLY A 188 3.98 -11.12 -23.76
N ALA A 189 3.13 -10.54 -22.91
CA ALA A 189 3.32 -9.19 -22.44
C ALA A 189 4.55 -9.16 -21.53
N LYS A 190 5.59 -8.45 -21.96
CA LYS A 190 6.69 -8.12 -21.06
C LYS A 190 6.13 -7.11 -20.06
N PRO A 191 6.35 -7.30 -18.74
CA PRO A 191 6.25 -6.17 -17.83
C PRO A 191 7.14 -5.09 -18.43
N ASP A 192 6.59 -3.89 -18.61
CA ASP A 192 7.43 -2.76 -19.01
C ASP A 192 8.60 -2.70 -18.02
N LYS A 193 9.83 -2.53 -18.52
CA LYS A 193 11.03 -2.51 -17.68
C LYS A 193 10.90 -1.35 -16.70
N THR A 194 10.33 -1.62 -15.52
CA THR A 194 10.29 -0.78 -14.30
C THR A 194 10.54 0.71 -14.56
N VAL A 195 9.77 1.32 -15.46
CA VAL A 195 9.69 2.76 -15.51
C VAL A 195 8.88 3.08 -14.28
N ARG A 196 9.49 3.74 -13.29
CA ARG A 196 8.74 4.24 -12.14
C ARG A 196 7.54 5.00 -12.71
N SER A 197 6.33 4.65 -12.25
CA SER A 197 5.16 5.43 -12.66
C SER A 197 5.37 6.88 -12.22
N ALA A 198 4.71 7.83 -12.89
CA ALA A 198 4.81 9.24 -12.51
C ALA A 198 4.42 9.44 -11.03
N GLU A 199 3.45 8.67 -10.53
CA GLU A 199 3.04 8.66 -9.12
C GLU A 199 4.14 8.12 -8.20
N ALA A 200 4.80 7.03 -8.59
CA ALA A 200 5.92 6.47 -7.83
C ALA A 200 7.12 7.42 -7.78
N LEU A 201 7.39 8.12 -8.89
CA LEU A 201 8.44 9.13 -8.96
C LEU A 201 8.17 10.28 -7.98
N VAL A 202 6.96 10.85 -8.00
CA VAL A 202 6.59 11.95 -7.09
C VAL A 202 6.65 11.50 -5.62
N ARG A 203 6.22 10.27 -5.31
CA ARG A 203 6.36 9.70 -3.96
C ARG A 203 7.84 9.65 -3.53
N ASP A 204 8.72 9.13 -4.39
CA ASP A 204 10.15 9.01 -4.09
C ASP A 204 10.82 10.40 -3.94
N GLN A 205 10.37 11.40 -4.71
CA GLN A 205 10.81 12.80 -4.57
C GLN A 205 10.36 13.42 -3.23
N LEU A 206 9.07 13.28 -2.87
CA LEU A 206 8.53 13.72 -1.57
C LEU A 206 9.28 13.06 -0.41
N TRP A 207 9.58 11.78 -0.57
CA TRP A 207 10.31 11.01 0.40
C TRP A 207 11.74 11.50 0.63
N THR A 208 12.45 11.75 -0.47
CA THR A 208 13.82 12.29 -0.45
C THR A 208 13.84 13.65 0.24
N GLU A 209 12.90 14.55 -0.08
CA GLU A 209 12.81 15.84 0.58
C GLU A 209 12.47 15.71 2.08
N LEU A 210 11.61 14.75 2.44
CA LEU A 210 11.29 14.49 3.84
C LEU A 210 12.52 14.03 4.62
N ASN A 211 13.33 13.10 4.07
CA ASN A 211 14.58 12.66 4.70
C ASN A 211 15.54 13.84 4.90
N ARG A 212 15.73 14.68 3.87
CA ARG A 212 16.61 15.87 3.95
C ARG A 212 16.19 16.82 5.08
N ARG A 213 14.90 17.13 5.19
CA ARG A 213 14.39 18.00 6.26
C ARG A 213 14.47 17.31 7.63
N TYR A 214 14.30 16.00 7.68
CA TYR A 214 14.43 15.23 8.91
C TYR A 214 15.87 15.17 9.41
N ASP A 215 16.86 15.11 8.51
CA ASP A 215 18.28 15.21 8.88
C ASP A 215 18.59 16.56 9.54
N ASP A 216 18.02 17.65 9.04
CA ASP A 216 18.15 18.97 9.66
C ASP A 216 17.43 19.06 11.02
N LEU A 217 16.25 18.45 11.14
CA LEU A 217 15.56 18.29 12.43
C LEU A 217 16.40 17.48 13.42
N TYR A 218 17.07 16.43 12.95
CA TYR A 218 17.93 15.60 13.79
C TYR A 218 19.17 16.36 14.26
N LYS A 219 19.81 17.17 13.40
CA LYS A 219 20.90 18.08 13.80
C LYS A 219 20.42 19.05 14.90
N ALA A 220 19.22 19.61 14.75
CA ALA A 220 18.62 20.47 15.75
C ALA A 220 18.37 19.73 17.08
N GLY A 221 17.89 18.48 17.03
CA GLY A 221 17.75 17.64 18.21
C GLY A 221 19.07 17.32 18.91
N VAL A 222 20.14 17.07 18.15
CA VAL A 222 21.50 16.87 18.70
C VAL A 222 21.97 18.11 19.44
N GLU A 223 21.70 19.31 18.93
CA GLU A 223 22.05 20.57 19.61
C GLU A 223 21.27 20.78 20.92
N ILE A 224 20.02 20.32 20.99
CA ILE A 224 19.21 20.48 22.20
C ILE A 224 19.58 19.47 23.28
N TRP A 225 19.60 18.18 22.92
CA TRP A 225 19.67 17.07 23.88
C TRP A 225 21.03 16.35 23.89
N GLY A 226 21.90 16.63 22.93
CA GLY A 226 23.16 15.94 22.72
C GLY A 226 22.99 14.61 21.99
N ARG A 227 24.05 14.19 21.30
CA ARG A 227 24.09 12.96 20.48
C ARG A 227 23.62 11.69 21.21
N ARG A 228 23.82 11.59 22.52
CA ARG A 228 23.47 10.37 23.29
C ARG A 228 21.99 10.26 23.65
N LYS A 229 21.24 11.37 23.61
CA LYS A 229 19.83 11.41 24.06
C LYS A 229 18.84 11.73 22.94
N VAL A 230 19.31 12.23 21.80
CA VAL A 230 18.45 12.67 20.69
C VAL A 230 17.45 11.59 20.25
N ASP A 231 17.87 10.33 20.15
CA ASP A 231 16.99 9.20 19.73
C ASP A 231 15.84 8.92 20.70
N SER A 232 15.93 9.37 21.95
CA SER A 232 14.83 9.26 22.92
C SER A 232 13.70 10.23 22.66
N PHE A 233 13.97 11.31 21.89
CA PHE A 233 13.00 12.35 21.53
C PHE A 233 12.64 12.32 20.04
N LEU A 234 13.61 11.97 19.19
CA LEU A 234 13.48 11.89 17.74
C LEU A 234 13.53 10.42 17.30
N PRO A 235 12.37 9.73 17.20
CA PRO A 235 12.37 8.37 16.67
C PRO A 235 12.88 8.36 15.23
N SER A 236 13.45 7.24 14.78
CA SER A 236 13.68 7.07 13.34
C SER A 236 12.34 7.14 12.59
N LEU A 237 12.30 7.76 11.40
CA LEU A 237 11.08 7.86 10.59
C LEU A 237 10.41 6.49 10.35
N TYR A 238 11.22 5.43 10.28
CA TYR A 238 10.79 4.05 10.01
C TYR A 238 10.49 3.22 11.26
N ALA A 239 10.81 3.73 12.45
CA ALA A 239 10.75 2.92 13.66
C ALA A 239 9.30 2.54 13.96
N ARG A 240 9.01 1.24 13.85
CA ARG A 240 7.82 0.65 14.48
C ARG A 240 8.11 0.56 15.97
N GLN A 241 7.33 1.24 16.81
CA GLN A 241 7.37 0.97 18.24
C GLN A 241 6.86 -0.46 18.46
N TYR A 242 7.78 -1.41 18.68
CA TYR A 242 7.40 -2.72 19.20
C TYR A 242 6.88 -2.52 20.61
N THR A 243 5.58 -2.66 20.81
CA THR A 243 5.03 -2.87 22.15
C THR A 243 5.61 -4.20 22.64
N LYS A 244 6.49 -4.16 23.65
CA LYS A 244 6.80 -5.38 24.41
C LYS A 244 5.46 -5.86 24.98
N SER A 245 4.94 -6.98 24.49
CA SER A 245 3.92 -7.72 25.21
C SER A 245 4.53 -8.11 26.55
N ASN A 246 3.98 -7.60 27.65
CA ASN A 246 4.30 -8.08 28.98
C ASN A 246 3.78 -9.53 29.09
N ALA A 247 4.60 -10.50 28.70
CA ALA A 247 4.44 -11.89 29.10
C ALA A 247 5.30 -12.09 30.35
N GLY A 248 4.69 -11.94 31.53
CA GLY A 248 5.38 -12.07 32.80
C GLY A 248 4.55 -11.61 33.99
N GLU A 249 3.36 -12.18 34.18
CA GLU A 249 2.76 -12.29 35.51
C GLU A 249 2.59 -13.78 35.82
N GLU A 250 3.65 -14.39 36.37
CA GLU A 250 3.51 -15.60 37.17
C GLU A 250 2.69 -15.24 38.41
N GLN A 251 1.50 -15.80 38.52
CA GLN A 251 0.74 -15.81 39.76
C GLN A 251 1.38 -16.83 40.72
N PRO A 252 1.69 -16.46 41.98
CA PRO A 252 2.04 -17.45 42.99
C PRO A 252 0.76 -18.14 43.44
N VAL A 253 0.71 -19.47 43.30
CA VAL A 253 -0.31 -20.30 43.94
C VAL A 253 0.10 -20.47 45.40
N GLY A 254 -0.69 -19.90 46.30
CA GLY A 254 -0.74 -20.26 47.72
C GLY A 254 -1.68 -21.43 47.95
#